data_AF-A0A9W4VSJ6-F1
#
_entry.id   AF-A0A9W4VSJ6-F1
#
_cell.length_a   1.000
_cell.length_b   1.000
_cell.length_c   1.000
_cell.angle_alpha   90.00
_cell.angle_beta   90.00
_cell.angle_gamma   90.00
#
_symmetry.space_group_name_H-M   'P 1'
#
loop_
_entity.id
_entity.type
_entity.pdbx_description
1 polymer ?
#
loop_
_entity_poly.entity_id
_entity_poly.type
_entity_poly.pdbx_seq_one_letter_code
_entity_poly.pdbx_strand_id
1 'polypeptide(L)'
;MKKLLISPSKMALGEQESQIYQNILKQSSELSLNLMAVKVENHPEDFLGWCYELLSASRDRINYDLLETSQLPLLKKLHDQLITAISFLQLKTLRVAPWPVVSMFVEQHKELVALDEQLRLTAYISGLREKPLKDMIPEDLLAFSGKHMASLDPSTYNFDVEWFASTKSAKGFHQMLADLPGAFDDALSNIPLEGDVAQSNYQQFVIAYLSAFNGSDEKPTLAPATRLLAMRRPDVFTPISNSRLDALCSALGITKLNNRDFERYWQDVVQSIHAMSWFKMANAGNELETQLVDIKALIPCFFYYADTNTADNSNYIKLLNKPTRSTSSSSKAPRRGKESAEILVDRALAADDIPEHIRAKRDSIISEVQKGRGVNETITLMRTIFG
;
A
#
# COMPACT_ATOMS: atom_id res chain seq x y z
N MET A 1 -1.35 -27.96 -20.92
CA MET A 1 -1.56 -26.59 -21.44
C MET A 1 -2.75 -26.41 -22.40
N LYS A 2 -2.83 -27.09 -23.56
CA LYS A 2 -3.91 -26.84 -24.57
C LYS A 2 -5.34 -26.80 -24.00
N LYS A 3 -5.70 -27.78 -23.15
CA LYS A 3 -7.01 -27.83 -22.48
C LYS A 3 -7.26 -26.62 -21.58
N LEU A 4 -6.22 -26.11 -20.90
CA LEU A 4 -6.30 -24.92 -20.07
C LEU A 4 -6.56 -23.68 -20.93
N LEU A 5 -5.78 -23.47 -22.00
CA LEU A 5 -5.95 -22.26 -22.83
C LEU A 5 -7.35 -22.14 -23.45
N ILE A 6 -8.01 -23.26 -23.79
CA ILE A 6 -9.35 -23.23 -24.38
C ILE A 6 -10.50 -23.24 -23.37
N SER A 7 -10.26 -23.55 -22.08
CA SER A 7 -11.34 -23.74 -21.12
C SER A 7 -12.22 -22.51 -20.89
N PRO A 8 -11.72 -21.25 -20.92
CA PRO A 8 -12.58 -20.09 -20.72
C PRO A 8 -13.63 -19.90 -21.81
N SER A 9 -13.42 -20.44 -23.02
CA SER A 9 -14.44 -20.43 -24.08
C SER A 9 -15.75 -21.14 -23.70
N LYS A 10 -15.72 -22.00 -22.68
CA LYS A 10 -16.87 -22.73 -22.15
C LYS A 10 -17.43 -22.14 -20.85
N MET A 11 -16.77 -21.11 -20.30
CA MET A 11 -17.19 -20.41 -19.10
C MET A 11 -18.19 -19.31 -19.44
N ALA A 12 -19.05 -18.95 -18.48
CA ALA A 12 -19.95 -17.81 -18.62
C ALA A 12 -19.20 -16.49 -18.35
N LEU A 13 -18.41 -16.04 -19.33
CA LEU A 13 -17.65 -14.78 -19.23
C LEU A 13 -18.53 -13.58 -19.58
N GLY A 14 -18.43 -12.52 -18.77
CA GLY A 14 -18.94 -11.19 -19.15
C GLY A 14 -18.14 -10.57 -20.30
N GLU A 15 -18.59 -9.42 -20.80
CA GLU A 15 -17.95 -8.72 -21.92
C GLU A 15 -16.48 -8.37 -21.62
N GLN A 16 -16.21 -7.75 -20.46
CA GLN A 16 -14.85 -7.39 -20.05
C GLN A 16 -13.95 -8.63 -19.85
N GLU A 17 -14.48 -9.70 -19.25
CA GLU A 17 -13.74 -10.96 -19.05
C GLU A 17 -13.41 -11.64 -20.38
N SER A 18 -14.35 -11.61 -21.32
CA SER A 18 -14.15 -12.09 -22.68
C SER A 18 -13.05 -11.31 -23.38
N GLN A 19 -13.05 -9.98 -23.27
CA GLN A 19 -12.00 -9.14 -23.85
C GLN A 19 -10.62 -9.42 -23.22
N ILE A 20 -10.55 -9.57 -21.90
CA ILE A 20 -9.34 -9.96 -21.17
C ILE A 20 -8.82 -11.31 -21.67
N TYR A 21 -9.70 -12.31 -21.76
CA TYR A 21 -9.36 -13.64 -22.25
C TYR A 21 -8.77 -13.61 -23.66
N GLN A 22 -9.40 -12.88 -24.61
CA GLN A 22 -8.88 -12.74 -25.97
C GLN A 22 -7.50 -12.06 -26.01
N ASN A 23 -7.31 -11.02 -25.19
CA ASN A 23 -6.02 -10.34 -25.09
C ASN A 23 -4.91 -11.26 -24.57
N ILE A 24 -5.22 -12.07 -23.54
CA ILE A 24 -4.29 -13.05 -22.96
C ILE A 24 -3.97 -14.16 -23.96
N LEU A 25 -4.96 -14.67 -24.70
CA LEU A 25 -4.74 -15.69 -25.73
C LEU A 25 -3.81 -15.19 -26.84
N LYS A 26 -3.96 -13.93 -27.26
CA LYS A 26 -3.07 -13.30 -28.26
C LYS A 26 -1.62 -13.25 -27.79
N GLN A 27 -1.36 -13.00 -26.50
CA GLN A 27 0.02 -13.09 -25.99
C GLN A 27 0.48 -14.54 -25.85
N SER A 28 -0.41 -15.43 -25.43
CA SER A 28 -0.12 -16.85 -25.23
C SER A 28 0.23 -17.58 -26.54
N SER A 29 -0.32 -17.15 -27.69
CA SER A 29 -0.01 -17.75 -28.99
C SER A 29 1.45 -17.54 -29.40
N GLU A 30 2.02 -16.38 -29.11
CA GLU A 30 3.43 -16.04 -29.36
C GLU A 30 4.40 -16.86 -28.49
N LEU A 31 3.91 -17.40 -27.37
CA LEU A 31 4.64 -18.22 -26.40
C LEU A 31 4.22 -19.69 -26.44
N SER A 32 3.46 -20.08 -27.48
CA SER A 32 2.72 -21.34 -27.48
C SER A 32 3.60 -22.58 -27.33
N LEU A 33 4.73 -22.65 -28.02
CA LEU A 33 5.66 -23.80 -27.92
C LEU A 33 6.17 -23.98 -26.49
N ASN A 34 6.64 -22.91 -25.86
CA ASN A 34 7.16 -22.92 -24.49
C ASN A 34 6.06 -23.26 -23.48
N LEU A 35 4.87 -22.69 -23.64
CA LEU A 35 3.73 -22.98 -22.78
C LEU A 35 3.22 -24.42 -22.96
N MET A 36 3.26 -24.98 -24.17
CA MET A 36 2.83 -26.36 -24.42
C MET A 36 3.73 -27.40 -23.76
N ALA A 37 5.01 -27.08 -23.53
CA ALA A 37 5.93 -27.93 -22.79
C ALA A 37 5.61 -28.01 -21.28
N VAL A 38 4.79 -27.09 -20.76
CA VAL A 38 4.40 -27.07 -19.34
C VAL A 38 3.27 -28.08 -19.07
N LYS A 39 3.53 -28.99 -18.14
CA LYS A 39 2.52 -29.92 -17.61
C LYS A 39 1.50 -29.15 -16.78
N VAL A 40 0.22 -29.32 -17.11
CA VAL A 40 -0.91 -28.72 -16.38
C VAL A 40 -1.76 -29.86 -15.84
N GLU A 41 -1.95 -29.87 -14.52
CA GLU A 41 -2.74 -30.89 -13.81
C GLU A 41 -4.04 -30.29 -13.27
N ASN A 42 -3.99 -29.04 -12.80
CA ASN A 42 -5.13 -28.30 -12.33
C ASN A 42 -5.88 -27.64 -13.50
N HIS A 43 -7.20 -27.78 -13.52
CA HIS A 43 -8.07 -27.24 -14.55
C HIS A 43 -9.26 -26.52 -13.91
N PRO A 44 -9.07 -25.26 -13.50
CA PRO A 44 -10.11 -24.48 -12.84
C PRO A 44 -11.38 -24.33 -13.69
N GLU A 45 -12.53 -24.34 -13.01
CA GLU A 45 -13.85 -24.19 -13.64
C GLU A 45 -14.30 -22.73 -13.74
N ASP A 46 -13.65 -21.83 -13.00
CA ASP A 46 -13.90 -20.39 -13.01
C ASP A 46 -12.73 -19.61 -13.64
N PHE A 47 -13.02 -18.38 -14.07
CA PHE A 47 -12.07 -17.56 -14.81
C PHE A 47 -10.95 -16.97 -13.94
N LEU A 48 -11.20 -16.76 -12.64
CA LEU A 48 -10.17 -16.27 -11.71
C LEU A 48 -9.15 -17.37 -11.45
N GLY A 49 -9.60 -18.58 -11.14
CA GLY A 49 -8.77 -19.77 -11.01
C GLY A 49 -7.96 -20.02 -12.29
N TRP A 50 -8.59 -19.87 -13.46
CA TRP A 50 -7.88 -19.99 -14.74
C TRP A 50 -6.73 -18.99 -14.89
N CYS A 51 -6.95 -17.71 -14.54
CA CYS A 51 -5.90 -16.69 -14.57
C CYS A 51 -4.73 -17.07 -13.64
N TYR A 52 -5.02 -17.54 -12.42
CA TYR A 52 -4.00 -18.00 -11.47
C TYR A 52 -3.20 -19.20 -11.99
N GLU A 53 -3.88 -20.22 -12.53
CA GLU A 53 -3.22 -21.41 -13.07
C GLU A 53 -2.30 -21.07 -14.24
N LEU A 54 -2.77 -20.20 -15.17
CA LEU A 54 -1.96 -19.78 -16.31
C LEU A 54 -0.79 -18.89 -15.88
N LEU A 55 -0.98 -18.01 -14.89
CA LEU A 55 0.11 -17.20 -14.36
C LEU A 55 1.18 -18.10 -13.72
N SER A 56 0.78 -19.04 -12.86
CA SER A 56 1.71 -19.99 -12.26
C SER A 56 2.39 -20.87 -13.31
N ALA A 57 1.66 -21.35 -14.33
CA ALA A 57 2.26 -22.14 -15.40
C ALA A 57 3.30 -21.36 -16.21
N SER A 58 3.02 -20.10 -16.52
CA SER A 58 3.89 -19.25 -17.33
C SER A 58 5.00 -18.56 -16.55
N ARG A 59 4.89 -18.43 -15.22
CA ARG A 59 5.91 -17.80 -14.37
C ARG A 59 6.79 -18.81 -13.66
N ASP A 60 6.18 -19.85 -13.08
CA ASP A 60 6.87 -20.71 -12.11
C ASP A 60 7.34 -22.04 -12.74
N ARG A 61 6.63 -22.51 -13.78
CA ARG A 61 6.83 -23.85 -14.38
C ARG A 61 7.36 -23.83 -15.80
N ILE A 62 7.47 -22.66 -16.42
CA ILE A 62 8.05 -22.54 -17.75
C ILE A 62 9.56 -22.74 -17.67
N ASN A 63 10.14 -23.40 -18.67
CA ASN A 63 11.59 -23.52 -18.75
C ASN A 63 12.17 -22.26 -19.40
N TYR A 64 12.78 -21.40 -18.58
CA TYR A 64 13.39 -20.14 -19.02
C TYR A 64 14.60 -20.34 -19.95
N ASP A 65 15.31 -21.47 -19.85
CA ASP A 65 16.47 -21.77 -20.71
C ASP A 65 16.08 -22.01 -22.17
N LEU A 66 14.80 -22.31 -22.41
CA LEU A 66 14.23 -22.55 -23.74
C LEU A 66 13.56 -21.30 -24.32
N LEU A 67 13.60 -20.16 -23.62
CA LEU A 67 13.05 -18.90 -24.10
C LEU A 67 14.08 -18.14 -24.92
N GLU A 68 13.65 -17.65 -26.08
CA GLU A 68 14.43 -16.68 -26.83
C GLU A 68 14.38 -15.31 -26.14
N THR A 69 15.45 -14.51 -26.31
CA THR A 69 15.52 -13.17 -25.71
C THR A 69 14.35 -12.26 -26.18
N SER A 70 13.90 -12.45 -27.41
CA SER A 70 12.74 -11.76 -28.01
C SER A 70 11.40 -12.10 -27.33
N GLN A 71 11.30 -13.26 -26.68
CA GLN A 71 10.08 -13.74 -26.00
C GLN A 71 9.97 -13.21 -24.57
N LEU A 72 11.06 -12.79 -23.93
CA LEU A 72 11.04 -12.31 -22.54
C LEU A 72 10.10 -11.09 -22.34
N PRO A 73 10.08 -10.07 -23.23
CA PRO A 73 9.12 -8.97 -23.13
C PRO A 73 7.67 -9.42 -23.31
N LEU A 74 7.42 -10.43 -24.16
CA LEU A 74 6.08 -10.98 -24.38
C LEU A 74 5.60 -11.76 -23.16
N LEU A 75 6.49 -12.53 -22.54
CA LEU A 75 6.20 -13.27 -21.31
C LEU A 75 5.89 -12.31 -20.16
N LYS A 76 6.70 -11.26 -19.99
CA LYS A 76 6.42 -10.21 -19.02
C LYS A 76 5.06 -9.56 -19.26
N LYS A 77 4.72 -9.25 -20.52
CA LYS A 77 3.42 -8.68 -20.87
C LYS A 77 2.25 -9.63 -20.56
N LEU A 78 2.43 -10.93 -20.80
CA LEU A 78 1.46 -11.95 -20.41
C LEU A 78 1.25 -11.95 -18.88
N HIS A 79 2.34 -11.92 -18.11
CA HIS A 79 2.27 -11.82 -16.64
C HIS A 79 1.54 -10.56 -16.19
N ASP A 80 1.89 -9.39 -16.72
CA ASP A 80 1.27 -8.11 -16.38
C ASP A 80 -0.26 -8.12 -16.67
N GLN A 81 -0.67 -8.72 -17.80
CA GLN A 81 -2.08 -8.89 -18.14
C GLN A 81 -2.81 -9.83 -17.18
N LEU A 82 -2.21 -10.97 -16.82
CA LEU A 82 -2.79 -11.92 -15.88
C LEU A 82 -2.89 -11.32 -14.47
N ILE A 83 -1.88 -10.62 -13.99
CA ILE A 83 -1.88 -9.92 -12.69
C ILE A 83 -2.98 -8.86 -12.65
N THR A 84 -3.14 -8.10 -13.72
CA THR A 84 -4.21 -7.09 -13.84
C THR A 84 -5.58 -7.76 -13.86
N ALA A 85 -5.74 -8.86 -14.61
CA ALA A 85 -6.97 -9.62 -14.68
C ALA A 85 -7.38 -10.20 -13.32
N ILE A 86 -6.42 -10.81 -12.60
CA ILE A 86 -6.64 -11.34 -11.26
C ILE A 86 -7.09 -10.25 -10.31
N SER A 87 -6.39 -9.12 -10.29
CA SER A 87 -6.74 -7.96 -9.45
C SER A 87 -8.15 -7.45 -9.75
N PHE A 88 -8.49 -7.30 -11.04
CA PHE A 88 -9.83 -6.91 -11.47
C PHE A 88 -10.90 -7.89 -10.98
N LEU A 89 -10.69 -9.19 -11.19
CA LEU A 89 -11.64 -10.24 -10.82
C LEU A 89 -11.85 -10.32 -9.31
N GLN A 90 -10.77 -10.22 -8.53
CA GLN A 90 -10.83 -10.17 -7.07
C GLN A 90 -11.59 -8.93 -6.58
N LEU A 91 -11.22 -7.73 -7.05
CA LEU A 91 -11.92 -6.49 -6.69
C LEU A 91 -13.40 -6.52 -7.09
N LYS A 92 -13.73 -7.12 -8.24
CA LYS A 92 -15.11 -7.26 -8.71
C LYS A 92 -15.97 -8.06 -7.72
N THR A 93 -15.40 -9.01 -6.97
CA THR A 93 -16.15 -9.76 -5.94
C THR A 93 -16.71 -8.87 -4.83
N LEU A 94 -16.04 -7.76 -4.50
CA LEU A 94 -16.49 -6.80 -3.49
C LEU A 94 -17.85 -6.18 -3.80
N ARG A 95 -18.28 -6.18 -5.07
CA ARG A 95 -19.58 -5.62 -5.47
C ARG A 95 -20.77 -6.39 -4.92
N VAL A 96 -20.58 -7.67 -4.60
CA VAL A 96 -21.66 -8.57 -4.18
C VAL A 96 -21.36 -9.27 -2.86
N ALA A 97 -20.11 -9.29 -2.41
CA ALA A 97 -19.71 -9.96 -1.19
C ALA A 97 -20.31 -9.28 0.06
N PRO A 98 -20.90 -10.04 1.00
CA PRO A 98 -21.26 -9.54 2.32
C PRO A 98 -20.03 -9.47 3.24
N TRP A 99 -20.15 -8.73 4.35
CA TRP A 99 -19.05 -8.51 5.31
C TRP A 99 -18.32 -9.80 5.74
N PRO A 100 -19.00 -10.88 6.16
CA PRO A 100 -18.30 -12.09 6.61
C PRO A 100 -17.44 -12.77 5.54
N VAL A 101 -17.79 -12.62 4.26
CA VAL A 101 -16.99 -13.16 3.15
C VAL A 101 -15.75 -12.30 2.93
N VAL A 102 -15.88 -10.97 3.06
CA VAL A 102 -14.77 -10.03 2.90
C VAL A 102 -13.76 -10.15 4.05
N SER A 103 -14.22 -10.18 5.30
CA SER A 103 -13.34 -10.32 6.47
C SER A 103 -12.63 -11.67 6.48
N MET A 104 -13.35 -12.76 6.19
CA MET A 104 -12.76 -14.10 6.07
C MET A 104 -11.75 -14.20 4.92
N PHE A 105 -12.02 -13.56 3.77
CA PHE A 105 -11.05 -13.51 2.68
C PHE A 105 -9.74 -12.84 3.14
N VAL A 106 -9.83 -11.69 3.80
CA VAL A 106 -8.65 -10.97 4.30
C VAL A 106 -7.88 -11.81 5.32
N GLU A 107 -8.59 -12.48 6.24
CA GLU A 107 -7.97 -13.37 7.23
C GLU A 107 -7.25 -14.55 6.57
N GLN A 108 -7.87 -15.21 5.60
CA GLN A 108 -7.27 -16.35 4.89
C GLN A 108 -6.03 -15.97 4.07
N HIS A 109 -5.95 -14.72 3.62
CA HIS A 109 -4.84 -14.22 2.80
C HIS A 109 -3.84 -13.37 3.60
N LYS A 110 -3.95 -13.32 4.93
CA LYS A 110 -3.20 -12.39 5.79
C LYS A 110 -1.69 -12.44 5.58
N GLU A 111 -1.13 -13.63 5.38
CA GLU A 111 0.30 -13.82 5.14
C GLU A 111 0.70 -13.29 3.75
N LEU A 112 -0.09 -13.64 2.72
CA LEU A 112 0.16 -13.27 1.33
C LEU A 112 0.14 -11.75 1.13
N VAL A 113 -0.80 -11.05 1.79
CA VAL A 113 -0.94 -9.60 1.68
C VAL A 113 -0.13 -8.83 2.73
N ALA A 114 0.68 -9.49 3.55
CA ALA A 114 1.43 -8.86 4.65
C ALA A 114 0.53 -8.04 5.60
N LEU A 115 -0.64 -8.60 5.95
CA LEU A 115 -1.69 -7.90 6.69
C LEU A 115 -1.18 -7.30 8.00
N ASP A 116 -0.43 -8.07 8.79
CA ASP A 116 0.11 -7.60 10.08
C ASP A 116 0.98 -6.34 9.93
N GLU A 117 1.77 -6.26 8.86
CA GLU A 117 2.59 -5.08 8.57
C GLU A 117 1.75 -3.88 8.17
N GLN A 118 0.72 -4.10 7.34
CA GLN A 118 -0.23 -3.06 6.95
C GLN A 118 -1.04 -2.54 8.14
N LEU A 119 -1.44 -3.42 9.08
CA LEU A 119 -2.14 -3.04 10.31
C LEU A 119 -1.23 -2.27 11.28
N ARG A 120 0.07 -2.59 11.35
CA ARG A 120 1.03 -1.77 12.12
C ARG A 120 1.14 -0.35 11.57
N LEU A 121 1.16 -0.19 10.24
CA LEU A 121 1.12 1.15 9.63
C LEU A 121 -0.15 1.91 10.02
N THR A 122 -1.33 1.29 9.94
CA THR A 122 -2.59 1.99 10.27
C THR A 122 -2.69 2.33 11.75
N ALA A 123 -2.24 1.43 12.64
CA ALA A 123 -2.16 1.70 14.07
C ALA A 123 -1.22 2.89 14.37
N TYR A 124 -0.06 2.94 13.69
CA TYR A 124 0.87 4.05 13.80
C TYR A 124 0.26 5.37 13.34
N ILE A 125 -0.40 5.37 12.19
CA ILE A 125 -1.05 6.55 11.60
C ILE A 125 -2.22 7.03 12.46
N SER A 126 -2.96 6.14 13.12
CA SER A 126 -4.03 6.52 14.05
C SER A 126 -3.54 7.45 15.17
N GLY A 127 -2.32 7.23 15.68
CA GLY A 127 -1.68 8.12 16.66
C GLY A 127 -1.12 9.43 16.09
N LEU A 128 -1.07 9.57 14.76
CA LEU A 128 -0.53 10.76 14.08
C LEU A 128 -1.60 11.62 13.42
N ARG A 129 -2.74 11.05 13.02
CA ARG A 129 -3.73 11.69 12.14
C ARG A 129 -4.34 12.98 12.69
N GLU A 130 -4.27 13.22 14.00
CA GLU A 130 -4.73 14.46 14.64
C GLU A 130 -3.67 15.57 14.62
N LYS A 131 -2.39 15.21 14.54
CA LYS A 131 -1.27 16.14 14.59
C LYS A 131 -1.17 16.91 13.27
N PRO A 132 -1.00 18.24 13.29
CA PRO A 132 -0.73 19.00 12.08
C PRO A 132 0.57 18.51 11.41
N LEU A 133 0.55 18.40 10.09
CA LEU A 133 1.66 17.99 9.22
C LEU A 133 2.89 18.88 9.44
N LYS A 134 2.70 20.20 9.62
CA LYS A 134 3.81 21.14 9.88
C LYS A 134 4.53 20.89 11.20
N ASP A 135 3.87 20.23 12.16
CA ASP A 135 4.42 19.93 13.47
C ASP A 135 5.00 18.49 13.52
N MET A 136 4.84 17.71 12.44
CA MET A 136 5.41 16.36 12.34
C MET A 136 6.92 16.41 12.09
N ILE A 137 7.64 15.46 12.69
CA ILE A 137 9.04 15.23 12.33
C ILE A 137 9.10 14.68 10.89
N PRO A 138 10.24 14.84 10.18
CA PRO A 138 10.37 14.40 8.79
C PRO A 138 10.00 12.93 8.58
N GLU A 139 10.35 12.05 9.53
CA GLU A 139 10.06 10.62 9.46
C GLU A 139 8.55 10.31 9.58
N ASP A 140 7.82 11.03 10.43
CA ASP A 140 6.36 10.90 10.56
C ASP A 140 5.65 11.43 9.32
N LEU A 141 6.16 12.52 8.74
CA LEU A 141 5.64 13.07 7.50
C LEU A 141 5.86 12.12 6.33
N LEU A 142 6.97 11.39 6.28
CA LEU A 142 7.22 10.32 5.31
C LEU A 142 6.25 9.13 5.49
N ALA A 143 5.96 8.75 6.73
CA ALA A 143 4.97 7.72 7.04
C ALA A 143 3.57 8.11 6.56
N PHE A 144 3.14 9.33 6.89
CA PHE A 144 1.84 9.87 6.50
C PHE A 144 1.75 10.04 4.97
N SER A 145 2.78 10.62 4.35
CA SER A 145 2.77 10.88 2.91
C SER A 145 2.99 9.63 2.05
N GLY A 146 3.52 8.53 2.60
CA GLY A 146 3.69 7.25 1.88
C GLY A 146 4.94 7.18 1.02
N LYS A 147 6.11 7.54 1.59
CA LYS A 147 7.41 7.46 0.92
C LYS A 147 8.46 6.82 1.82
N HIS A 148 8.93 5.63 1.45
CA HIS A 148 9.89 4.91 2.26
C HIS A 148 11.31 5.43 1.98
N MET A 149 12.05 5.76 3.04
CA MET A 149 13.41 6.28 2.96
C MET A 149 14.31 5.56 3.96
N ALA A 150 15.62 5.54 3.72
CA ALA A 150 16.58 4.94 4.64
C ALA A 150 16.69 5.63 6.01
N SER A 151 16.08 6.81 6.17
CA SER A 151 15.95 7.50 7.45
C SER A 151 14.93 6.84 8.39
N LEU A 152 13.99 6.07 7.84
CA LEU A 152 12.99 5.31 8.58
C LEU A 152 13.66 4.10 9.21
N ASP A 153 13.99 4.23 10.49
CA ASP A 153 14.63 3.18 11.27
C ASP A 153 13.72 1.96 11.37
N PRO A 154 14.13 0.76 10.92
CA PRO A 154 13.31 -0.46 11.05
C PRO A 154 12.91 -0.78 12.49
N SER A 155 13.65 -0.26 13.48
CA SER A 155 13.33 -0.45 14.89
C SER A 155 12.16 0.41 15.39
N THR A 156 11.83 1.50 14.68
CA THR A 156 10.69 2.37 14.97
C THR A 156 9.58 2.22 13.94
N TYR A 157 9.94 2.21 12.66
CA TYR A 157 9.05 2.03 11.52
C TYR A 157 9.14 0.58 11.05
N ASN A 158 8.58 -0.33 11.84
CA ASN A 158 8.60 -1.78 11.59
C ASN A 158 7.54 -2.23 10.57
N PHE A 159 7.31 -1.38 9.57
CA PHE A 159 6.35 -1.53 8.49
C PHE A 159 6.73 -0.67 7.28
N ASP A 160 6.31 -1.09 6.10
CA ASP A 160 6.46 -0.31 4.88
C ASP A 160 5.45 0.82 4.83
N VAL A 161 5.94 2.06 4.95
CA VAL A 161 5.10 3.25 4.84
C VAL A 161 4.45 3.42 3.45
N GLU A 162 4.95 2.74 2.42
CA GLU A 162 4.39 2.77 1.06
C GLU A 162 3.17 1.86 0.87
N TRP A 163 2.78 1.08 1.88
CA TRP A 163 1.46 0.43 1.89
C TRP A 163 0.35 1.46 1.79
N PHE A 164 -0.79 1.12 1.16
CA PHE A 164 -1.91 2.05 0.91
C PHE A 164 -1.56 3.28 0.05
N ALA A 165 -0.99 3.01 -1.14
CA ALA A 165 -0.56 3.96 -2.17
C ALA A 165 0.74 4.73 -1.87
N SER A 166 1.83 4.19 -2.42
CA SER A 166 3.13 4.87 -2.52
C SER A 166 3.04 6.18 -3.28
N THR A 167 3.64 7.24 -2.73
CA THR A 167 3.80 8.54 -3.37
C THR A 167 5.24 8.86 -3.72
N LYS A 168 6.17 7.89 -3.60
CA LYS A 168 7.62 8.12 -3.80
C LYS A 168 7.99 8.81 -5.11
N SER A 169 7.20 8.57 -6.18
CA SER A 169 7.42 9.16 -7.50
C SER A 169 6.83 10.56 -7.66
N ALA A 170 5.99 11.02 -6.73
CA ALA A 170 5.34 12.33 -6.75
C ALA A 170 6.27 13.41 -6.17
N LYS A 171 7.39 13.66 -6.87
CA LYS A 171 8.43 14.60 -6.43
C LYS A 171 7.88 15.99 -6.11
N GLY A 172 7.05 16.54 -7.00
CA GLY A 172 6.42 17.84 -6.80
C GLY A 172 5.53 17.92 -5.57
N PHE A 173 4.77 16.87 -5.29
CA PHE A 173 3.98 16.79 -4.07
C PHE A 173 4.86 16.82 -2.81
N HIS A 174 5.93 16.01 -2.78
CA HIS A 174 6.84 16.02 -1.63
C HIS A 174 7.61 17.34 -1.49
N GLN A 175 7.91 18.04 -2.59
CA GLN A 175 8.49 19.37 -2.54
C GLN A 175 7.51 20.36 -1.91
N MET A 176 6.28 20.43 -2.41
CA MET A 176 5.26 21.32 -1.85
C MET A 176 4.96 21.01 -0.38
N LEU A 177 4.88 19.73 -0.01
CA LEU A 177 4.64 19.31 1.37
C LEU A 177 5.78 19.73 2.31
N ALA A 178 7.02 19.74 1.83
CA ALA A 178 8.18 20.19 2.61
C ALA A 178 8.22 21.72 2.74
N ASP A 179 7.90 22.44 1.66
CA ASP A 179 7.99 23.91 1.62
C ASP A 179 6.81 24.58 2.34
N LEU A 180 5.60 24.03 2.19
CA LEU A 180 4.34 24.62 2.67
C LEU A 180 3.45 23.59 3.39
N PRO A 181 3.93 22.88 4.43
CA PRO A 181 3.13 21.85 5.10
C PRO A 181 1.82 22.39 5.68
N GLY A 182 1.80 23.65 6.14
CA GLY A 182 0.59 24.31 6.65
C GLY A 182 -0.54 24.44 5.62
N ALA A 183 -0.22 24.55 4.32
CA ALA A 183 -1.26 24.59 3.28
C ALA A 183 -1.98 23.23 3.14
N PHE A 184 -1.28 22.12 3.43
CA PHE A 184 -1.88 20.79 3.46
C PHE A 184 -2.65 20.55 4.76
N ASP A 185 -2.23 21.16 5.87
CA ASP A 185 -3.02 21.21 7.10
C ASP A 185 -4.36 21.93 6.88
N ASP A 186 -4.34 23.09 6.22
CA ASP A 186 -5.54 23.82 5.86
C ASP A 186 -6.48 22.95 5.02
N ALA A 187 -5.94 22.19 4.06
CA ALA A 187 -6.73 21.24 3.29
C ALA A 187 -7.35 20.15 4.17
N LEU A 188 -6.54 19.45 4.96
CA LEU A 188 -6.98 18.34 5.83
C LEU A 188 -7.94 18.78 6.94
N SER A 189 -7.90 20.04 7.37
CA SER A 189 -8.80 20.59 8.38
C SER A 189 -10.28 20.56 7.95
N ASN A 190 -10.53 20.54 6.64
CA ASN A 190 -11.89 20.41 6.08
C ASN A 190 -12.45 18.98 6.23
N ILE A 191 -11.60 18.00 6.56
CA ILE A 191 -11.98 16.60 6.76
C ILE A 191 -12.06 16.31 8.27
N PRO A 192 -13.26 16.06 8.82
CA PRO A 192 -13.41 15.77 10.24
C PRO A 192 -12.71 14.46 10.62
N LEU A 193 -12.09 14.44 11.81
CA LEU A 193 -11.42 13.26 12.36
C LEU A 193 -12.35 12.09 12.61
N GLU A 194 -13.56 12.40 13.04
CA GLU A 194 -14.56 11.46 13.49
C GLU A 194 -15.93 11.83 12.93
N GLY A 195 -16.85 10.86 12.94
CA GLY A 195 -18.20 11.04 12.42
C GLY A 195 -18.26 11.08 10.89
N ASP A 196 -19.39 11.55 10.37
CA ASP A 196 -19.67 11.52 8.94
C ASP A 196 -18.85 12.56 8.16
N VAL A 197 -18.35 12.17 6.99
CA VAL A 197 -17.70 13.07 6.03
C VAL A 197 -18.68 13.38 4.91
N ALA A 198 -19.13 14.63 4.81
CA ALA A 198 -20.02 15.05 3.74
C ALA A 198 -19.24 15.37 2.44
N GLN A 199 -19.94 15.37 1.30
CA GLN A 199 -19.34 15.77 0.02
C GLN A 199 -18.78 17.20 0.07
N SER A 200 -19.42 18.11 0.81
CA SER A 200 -18.94 19.49 0.98
C SER A 200 -17.58 19.55 1.69
N ASN A 201 -17.34 18.67 2.67
CA ASN A 201 -16.03 18.55 3.33
C ASN A 201 -14.95 18.17 2.31
N TYR A 202 -15.24 17.16 1.48
CA TYR A 202 -14.33 16.74 0.43
C TYR A 202 -14.08 17.84 -0.61
N GLN A 203 -15.13 18.55 -1.04
CA GLN A 203 -14.99 19.66 -1.99
C GLN A 203 -14.12 20.79 -1.44
N GLN A 204 -14.29 21.15 -0.16
CA GLN A 204 -13.45 22.14 0.51
C GLN A 204 -11.99 21.66 0.62
N PHE A 205 -11.76 20.39 0.96
CA PHE A 205 -10.43 19.78 0.92
C PHE A 205 -9.80 19.91 -0.48
N VAL A 206 -10.53 19.60 -1.56
CA VAL A 206 -10.01 19.67 -2.93
C VAL A 206 -9.63 21.12 -3.28
N ILE A 207 -10.48 22.10 -2.96
CA ILE A 207 -10.18 23.52 -3.23
C ILE A 207 -8.90 23.95 -2.51
N ALA A 208 -8.75 23.62 -1.23
CA ALA A 208 -7.58 23.96 -0.44
C ALA A 208 -6.32 23.19 -0.91
N TYR A 209 -6.44 21.90 -1.20
CA TYR A 209 -5.34 21.07 -1.72
C TYR A 209 -4.84 21.58 -3.07
N LEU A 210 -5.72 21.97 -3.99
CA LEU A 210 -5.32 22.56 -5.27
C LEU A 210 -4.63 23.91 -5.05
N SER A 211 -5.13 24.71 -4.10
CA SER A 211 -4.56 26.02 -3.76
C SER A 211 -3.16 25.93 -3.15
N ALA A 212 -2.82 24.82 -2.49
CA ALA A 212 -1.48 24.57 -1.95
C ALA A 212 -0.38 24.53 -3.03
N PHE A 213 -0.75 24.40 -4.31
CA PHE A 213 0.18 24.41 -5.44
C PHE A 213 0.16 25.73 -6.23
N ASN A 214 -0.64 26.72 -5.81
CA ASN A 214 -0.69 28.01 -6.51
C ASN A 214 0.66 28.72 -6.45
N GLY A 215 1.13 29.20 -7.61
CA GLY A 215 2.44 29.85 -7.73
C GLY A 215 3.62 28.88 -7.80
N SER A 216 3.38 27.56 -7.81
CA SER A 216 4.36 26.53 -8.09
C SER A 216 4.26 26.04 -9.54
N ASP A 217 5.37 25.55 -10.11
CA ASP A 217 5.37 24.83 -11.39
C ASP A 217 4.81 23.40 -11.26
N GLU A 218 4.62 22.93 -10.02
CA GLU A 218 4.15 21.59 -9.72
C GLU A 218 2.64 21.45 -9.83
N LYS A 219 2.22 20.26 -10.26
CA LYS A 219 0.84 19.97 -10.62
C LYS A 219 0.18 19.05 -9.59
N PRO A 220 -0.88 19.50 -8.87
CA PRO A 220 -1.54 18.65 -7.87
C PRO A 220 -2.17 17.43 -8.52
N THR A 221 -1.82 16.23 -8.09
CA THR A 221 -2.39 14.99 -8.62
C THR A 221 -3.24 14.28 -7.59
N LEU A 222 -4.13 13.43 -8.09
CA LEU A 222 -5.13 12.72 -7.31
C LEU A 222 -4.51 11.69 -6.35
N ALA A 223 -3.52 10.90 -6.80
CA ALA A 223 -2.94 9.84 -5.97
C ALA A 223 -2.38 10.36 -4.62
N PRO A 224 -1.51 11.40 -4.56
CA PRO A 224 -1.08 11.96 -3.29
C PRO A 224 -2.20 12.56 -2.44
N ALA A 225 -3.21 13.18 -3.06
CA ALA A 225 -4.36 13.72 -2.34
C ALA A 225 -5.14 12.61 -1.63
N THR A 226 -5.44 11.52 -2.35
CA THR A 226 -6.15 10.36 -1.78
C THR A 226 -5.32 9.63 -0.73
N ARG A 227 -3.99 9.67 -0.82
CA ARG A 227 -3.11 9.16 0.24
C ARG A 227 -3.27 9.97 1.53
N LEU A 228 -3.21 11.30 1.46
CA LEU A 228 -3.41 12.16 2.63
C LEU A 228 -4.79 11.92 3.26
N LEU A 229 -5.83 11.85 2.42
CA LEU A 229 -7.21 11.56 2.85
C LEU A 229 -7.33 10.18 3.53
N ALA A 230 -6.72 9.14 2.95
CA ALA A 230 -6.74 7.79 3.50
C ALA A 230 -5.99 7.67 4.82
N MET A 231 -4.92 8.43 5.04
CA MET A 231 -4.23 8.46 6.34
C MET A 231 -5.01 9.26 7.39
N ARG A 232 -5.80 10.25 6.96
CA ARG A 232 -6.68 11.03 7.83
C ARG A 232 -7.94 10.26 8.24
N ARG A 233 -8.59 9.60 7.28
CA ARG A 233 -9.85 8.85 7.44
C ARG A 233 -9.78 7.52 6.65
N PRO A 234 -9.07 6.51 7.18
CA PRO A 234 -8.90 5.20 6.52
C PRO A 234 -10.20 4.40 6.43
N ASP A 235 -11.23 4.81 7.17
CA ASP A 235 -12.58 4.28 7.13
C ASP A 235 -13.47 4.93 6.04
N VAL A 236 -13.03 6.04 5.43
CA VAL A 236 -13.81 6.80 4.42
C VAL A 236 -13.15 6.76 3.05
N PHE A 237 -11.85 7.01 2.96
CA PHE A 237 -11.18 7.25 1.68
C PHE A 237 -10.33 6.07 1.24
N THR A 238 -10.66 5.53 0.07
CA THR A 238 -9.84 4.51 -0.60
C THR A 238 -8.70 5.18 -1.35
N PRO A 239 -7.43 4.94 -1.00
CA PRO A 239 -6.30 5.55 -1.68
C PRO A 239 -6.15 4.95 -3.08
N ILE A 240 -5.76 5.76 -4.05
CA ILE A 240 -5.50 5.31 -5.42
C ILE A 240 -4.02 5.40 -5.77
N SER A 241 -3.58 4.48 -6.61
CA SER A 241 -2.26 4.55 -7.26
C SER A 241 -2.38 4.29 -8.75
N ASN A 242 -1.50 4.92 -9.54
CA ASN A 242 -1.57 4.84 -11.01
C ASN A 242 -1.49 3.40 -11.54
N SER A 243 -0.73 2.54 -10.87
CA SER A 243 -0.55 1.14 -11.27
C SER A 243 -1.76 0.25 -10.96
N ARG A 244 -2.63 0.68 -10.05
CA ARG A 244 -3.77 -0.11 -9.56
C ARG A 244 -5.13 0.47 -9.95
N LEU A 245 -5.16 1.74 -10.32
CA LEU A 245 -6.37 2.50 -10.65
C LEU A 245 -7.21 1.84 -11.77
N ASP A 246 -6.55 1.26 -12.76
CA ASP A 246 -7.24 0.63 -13.90
C ASP A 246 -8.11 -0.56 -13.48
N ALA A 247 -7.55 -1.45 -12.65
CA ALA A 247 -8.24 -2.61 -12.12
C ALA A 247 -9.39 -2.18 -11.18
N LEU A 248 -9.17 -1.16 -10.35
CA LEU A 248 -10.21 -0.61 -9.47
C LEU A 248 -11.39 -0.03 -10.27
N CYS A 249 -11.11 0.88 -11.21
CA CYS A 249 -12.15 1.48 -12.04
C CYS A 249 -12.94 0.42 -12.83
N SER A 250 -12.23 -0.53 -13.44
CA SER A 250 -12.86 -1.63 -14.17
C SER A 250 -13.75 -2.48 -13.27
N ALA A 251 -13.27 -2.83 -12.08
CA ALA A 251 -14.03 -3.62 -11.11
C ALA A 251 -15.30 -2.91 -10.66
N LEU A 252 -15.21 -1.60 -10.38
CA LEU A 252 -16.34 -0.73 -10.04
C LEU A 252 -17.30 -0.50 -11.22
N GLY A 253 -16.89 -0.81 -12.46
CA GLY A 253 -17.70 -0.57 -13.65
C GLY A 253 -17.74 0.89 -14.08
N ILE A 254 -16.70 1.66 -13.76
CA ILE A 254 -16.60 3.09 -14.07
C ILE A 254 -15.51 3.34 -15.11
N THR A 255 -15.65 4.40 -15.90
CA THR A 255 -14.59 4.84 -16.81
C THR A 255 -13.35 5.22 -16.02
N LYS A 256 -12.17 4.81 -16.49
CA LYS A 256 -10.88 5.11 -15.86
C LYS A 256 -10.77 6.60 -15.51
N LEU A 257 -10.37 6.87 -14.26
CA LEU A 257 -10.05 8.23 -13.81
C LEU A 257 -8.69 8.66 -14.38
N ASN A 258 -8.56 9.93 -14.72
CA ASN A 258 -7.26 10.56 -14.91
C ASN A 258 -6.74 11.15 -13.59
N ASN A 259 -5.47 11.56 -13.56
CA ASN A 259 -4.80 12.03 -12.33
C ASN A 259 -5.30 13.39 -11.80
N ARG A 260 -6.31 14.00 -12.43
CA ARG A 260 -6.93 15.27 -12.05
C ARG A 260 -8.46 15.15 -11.84
N ASP A 261 -9.02 13.94 -11.90
CA ASP A 261 -10.45 13.70 -11.76
C ASP A 261 -10.90 13.70 -10.28
N PHE A 262 -10.70 14.81 -9.58
CA PHE A 262 -11.05 14.94 -8.15
C PHE A 262 -12.55 14.79 -7.88
N GLU A 263 -13.42 15.40 -8.69
CA GLU A 263 -14.87 15.27 -8.48
C GLU A 263 -15.33 13.82 -8.69
N ARG A 264 -14.88 13.21 -9.79
CA ARG A 264 -15.21 11.81 -10.11
C ARG A 264 -14.62 10.82 -9.11
N TYR A 265 -13.51 11.13 -8.44
CA TYR A 265 -13.03 10.27 -7.36
C TYR A 265 -14.07 10.12 -6.24
N TRP A 266 -14.68 11.21 -5.81
CA TRP A 266 -15.73 11.14 -4.78
C TRP A 266 -16.96 10.38 -5.29
N GLN A 267 -17.49 10.79 -6.44
CA GLN A 267 -18.71 10.22 -7.03
C GLN A 267 -18.54 8.74 -7.40
N ASP A 268 -17.48 8.43 -8.15
CA ASP A 268 -17.34 7.13 -8.80
C ASP A 268 -16.60 6.12 -7.92
N VAL A 269 -15.73 6.54 -7.00
CA VAL A 269 -14.94 5.63 -6.14
C VAL A 269 -15.46 5.61 -4.70
N VAL A 270 -15.44 6.74 -4.00
CA VAL A 270 -15.80 6.80 -2.58
C VAL A 270 -17.25 6.36 -2.38
N GLN A 271 -18.20 6.97 -3.09
CA GLN A 271 -19.62 6.63 -2.95
C GLN A 271 -19.94 5.21 -3.42
N SER A 272 -19.30 4.73 -4.49
CA SER A 272 -19.48 3.35 -4.96
C SER A 272 -19.05 2.33 -3.91
N ILE A 273 -17.92 2.53 -3.25
CA ILE A 273 -17.42 1.65 -2.19
C ILE A 273 -18.33 1.72 -0.97
N HIS A 274 -18.72 2.93 -0.55
CA HIS A 274 -19.64 3.14 0.58
C HIS A 274 -21.02 2.52 0.34
N ALA A 275 -21.44 2.42 -0.92
CA ALA A 275 -22.70 1.80 -1.29
C ALA A 275 -22.71 0.27 -1.17
N MET A 276 -21.53 -0.39 -1.14
CA MET A 276 -21.41 -1.85 -1.12
C MET A 276 -21.92 -2.46 0.18
N SER A 277 -22.50 -3.65 0.09
CA SER A 277 -23.11 -4.34 1.24
C SER A 277 -22.09 -4.61 2.34
N TRP A 278 -20.88 -5.10 2.03
CA TRP A 278 -19.85 -5.35 3.04
C TRP A 278 -19.44 -4.06 3.77
N PHE A 279 -19.41 -2.91 3.10
CA PHE A 279 -19.00 -1.65 3.73
C PHE A 279 -20.04 -1.15 4.73
N LYS A 280 -21.33 -1.26 4.37
CA LYS A 280 -22.47 -0.89 5.23
C LYS A 280 -22.68 -1.85 6.39
N MET A 281 -22.39 -3.13 6.18
CA MET A 281 -22.58 -4.19 7.17
C MET A 281 -21.34 -4.43 8.05
N ALA A 282 -20.21 -3.77 7.74
CA ALA A 282 -18.96 -3.92 8.46
C ALA A 282 -19.19 -3.70 9.95
N ASN A 283 -18.82 -4.68 10.75
CA ASN A 283 -19.00 -4.67 12.19
C ASN A 283 -17.84 -5.40 12.88
N ALA A 284 -17.61 -5.04 14.13
CA ALA A 284 -16.54 -5.58 14.96
C ALA A 284 -17.02 -6.85 15.68
N GLY A 285 -16.86 -8.02 15.06
CA GLY A 285 -17.16 -9.31 15.69
C GLY A 285 -16.00 -9.89 16.50
N ASN A 286 -14.76 -9.50 16.19
CA ASN A 286 -13.53 -9.93 16.87
C ASN A 286 -12.44 -8.85 16.75
N GLU A 287 -11.25 -9.11 17.31
CA GLU A 287 -10.12 -8.16 17.29
C GLU A 287 -9.70 -7.77 15.86
N LEU A 288 -9.55 -8.74 14.95
CA LEU A 288 -9.19 -8.47 13.56
C LEU A 288 -10.29 -7.66 12.86
N GLU A 289 -11.55 -8.05 12.99
CA GLU A 289 -12.66 -7.30 12.39
C GLU A 289 -12.78 -5.88 12.95
N THR A 290 -12.45 -5.66 14.23
CA THR A 290 -12.38 -4.32 14.82
C THR A 290 -11.36 -3.47 14.08
N GLN A 291 -10.14 -4.00 13.90
CA GLN A 291 -9.09 -3.31 13.15
C GLN A 291 -9.50 -3.07 11.69
N LEU A 292 -10.15 -4.04 11.04
CA LEU A 292 -10.61 -3.90 9.65
C LEU A 292 -11.74 -2.88 9.50
N VAL A 293 -12.64 -2.74 10.48
CA VAL A 293 -13.70 -1.72 10.48
C VAL A 293 -13.11 -0.32 10.54
N ASP A 294 -12.10 -0.11 11.40
CA ASP A 294 -11.40 1.17 11.55
C ASP A 294 -10.70 1.63 10.26
N ILE A 295 -10.41 0.69 9.36
CA ILE A 295 -9.73 0.94 8.08
C ILE A 295 -10.54 0.49 6.87
N LYS A 296 -11.86 0.36 7.00
CA LYS A 296 -12.69 -0.33 6.00
C LYS A 296 -12.60 0.23 4.58
N ALA A 297 -12.27 1.50 4.38
CA ALA A 297 -12.06 2.06 3.04
C ALA A 297 -10.71 1.65 2.42
N LEU A 298 -9.79 1.10 3.20
CA LEU A 298 -8.54 0.53 2.73
C LEU A 298 -8.66 -0.93 2.27
N ILE A 299 -9.73 -1.64 2.65
CA ILE A 299 -9.95 -3.06 2.32
C ILE A 299 -9.76 -3.40 0.83
N PRO A 300 -10.19 -2.59 -0.15
CA PRO A 300 -9.91 -2.86 -1.56
C PRO A 300 -8.42 -3.06 -1.87
N CYS A 301 -7.51 -2.50 -1.06
CA CYS A 301 -6.06 -2.69 -1.22
C CYS A 301 -5.60 -4.14 -0.98
N PHE A 302 -6.38 -4.96 -0.28
CA PHE A 302 -6.10 -6.38 -0.02
C PHE A 302 -6.62 -7.31 -1.14
N PHE A 303 -7.37 -6.76 -2.11
CA PHE A 303 -7.97 -7.52 -3.22
C PHE A 303 -7.20 -7.36 -4.53
N TYR A 304 -6.04 -6.69 -4.52
CA TYR A 304 -5.11 -6.76 -5.65
C TYR A 304 -4.33 -8.07 -5.60
N TYR A 305 -3.83 -8.49 -6.76
CA TYR A 305 -2.92 -9.62 -6.83
C TYR A 305 -1.74 -9.45 -5.86
N ALA A 306 -1.53 -10.47 -5.05
CA ALA A 306 -0.35 -10.65 -4.22
C ALA A 306 0.25 -12.03 -4.52
N ASP A 307 1.58 -12.09 -4.51
CA ASP A 307 2.33 -13.33 -4.65
C ASP A 307 3.10 -13.67 -3.36
N THR A 308 3.72 -14.84 -3.34
CA THR A 308 4.49 -15.33 -2.18
C THR A 308 5.64 -14.40 -1.78
N ASN A 309 6.08 -13.51 -2.68
CA ASN A 309 7.16 -12.55 -2.40
C ASN A 309 6.62 -11.21 -1.93
N THR A 310 5.30 -11.00 -1.86
CA THR A 310 4.72 -9.68 -1.57
C THR A 310 5.10 -9.19 -0.18
N ALA A 311 5.04 -10.06 0.83
CA ALA A 311 5.47 -9.75 2.18
C ALA A 311 6.99 -9.48 2.26
N ASP A 312 7.81 -10.34 1.66
CA ASP A 312 9.28 -10.19 1.68
C ASP A 312 9.77 -8.97 0.88
N ASN A 313 8.94 -8.47 -0.04
CA ASN A 313 9.26 -7.31 -0.85
C ASN A 313 8.99 -5.96 -0.18
N SER A 314 8.49 -5.93 1.05
CA SER A 314 8.29 -4.69 1.78
C SER A 314 9.60 -3.89 1.91
N ASN A 315 9.53 -2.57 1.81
CA ASN A 315 10.72 -1.72 1.97
C ASN A 315 11.30 -1.83 3.39
N TYR A 316 10.45 -2.09 4.40
CA TYR A 316 10.89 -2.37 5.77
C TYR A 316 11.74 -3.63 5.84
N ILE A 317 11.28 -4.77 5.30
CA ILE A 317 12.03 -6.03 5.30
C ILE A 317 13.34 -5.89 4.52
N LYS A 318 13.29 -5.21 3.36
CA LYS A 318 14.49 -4.90 2.57
C LYS A 318 15.52 -4.06 3.34
N LEU A 319 15.06 -3.11 4.14
CA LEU A 319 15.93 -2.25 4.94
C LEU A 319 16.48 -2.99 6.16
N LEU A 320 15.65 -3.81 6.83
CA LEU A 320 16.02 -4.64 7.97
C LEU A 320 17.09 -5.67 7.60
N ASN A 321 16.94 -6.33 6.45
CA ASN A 321 17.85 -7.38 5.98
C ASN A 321 19.06 -6.82 5.20
N LYS A 322 19.22 -5.50 5.13
CA LYS A 322 20.33 -4.89 4.41
C LYS A 322 21.66 -5.25 5.09
N PRO A 323 22.61 -5.93 4.42
CA PRO A 323 23.83 -6.36 5.05
C PRO A 323 24.65 -5.17 5.57
N THR A 324 24.97 -5.18 6.85
CA THR A 324 25.91 -4.24 7.47
C THR A 324 27.29 -4.47 6.87
N ARG A 325 27.77 -3.57 6.01
CA ARG A 325 29.13 -3.65 5.45
C ARG A 325 30.15 -3.65 6.60
N SER A 326 30.98 -4.69 6.66
CA SER A 326 32.06 -4.89 7.63
C SER A 326 33.33 -4.05 7.37
N THR A 327 33.28 -3.07 6.46
CA THR A 327 34.41 -2.16 6.25
C THR A 327 34.38 -1.05 7.28
N SER A 328 35.51 -0.88 7.96
CA SER A 328 35.92 0.18 8.90
C SER A 328 35.88 1.61 8.33
N SER A 329 34.86 1.93 7.54
CA SER A 329 34.45 3.27 7.18
C SER A 329 33.01 3.39 7.66
N SER A 330 32.81 4.12 8.75
CA SER A 330 31.49 4.53 9.23
C SER A 330 30.69 5.12 8.07
N SER A 331 29.87 4.32 7.38
CA SER A 331 28.78 4.87 6.57
C SER A 331 27.79 5.42 7.58
N LYS A 332 28.08 6.63 8.06
CA LYS A 332 27.26 7.31 9.06
C LYS A 332 25.85 7.33 8.49
N ALA A 333 24.93 6.65 9.17
CA ALA A 333 23.52 6.90 8.95
C ALA A 333 23.30 8.43 9.01
N PRO A 334 22.41 8.98 8.18
CA PRO A 334 22.20 10.42 8.12
C PRO A 334 21.94 10.95 9.53
N ARG A 335 22.67 12.02 9.90
CA ARG A 335 22.47 12.68 11.20
C ARG A 335 21.02 13.14 11.30
N ARG A 336 20.38 12.87 12.44
CA ARG A 336 19.02 13.30 12.71
C ARG A 336 19.01 14.70 13.31
N GLY A 337 17.95 15.46 13.03
CA GLY A 337 17.71 16.73 13.73
C GLY A 337 17.49 16.48 15.23
N LYS A 338 17.84 17.45 16.06
CA LYS A 338 17.70 17.34 17.53
C LYS A 338 16.26 17.00 17.95
N GLU A 339 15.30 17.72 17.37
CA GLU A 339 13.86 17.51 17.63
C GLU A 339 13.37 16.12 17.19
N SER A 340 13.79 15.65 16.01
CA SER A 340 13.48 14.28 15.54
C SER A 340 14.05 13.24 16.50
N ALA A 341 15.30 13.39 16.94
CA ALA A 341 15.91 12.48 17.90
C ALA A 341 15.19 12.50 19.26
N GLU A 342 14.79 13.67 19.77
CA GLU A 342 14.02 13.80 21.00
C GLU A 342 12.68 13.08 20.92
N ILE A 343 11.88 13.35 19.88
CA ILE A 343 10.55 12.75 19.71
C ILE A 343 10.63 11.24 19.55
N LEU A 344 11.58 10.73 18.76
CA LEU A 344 11.76 9.29 18.56
C LEU A 344 12.20 8.57 19.83
N VAL A 345 13.11 9.17 20.60
CA VAL A 345 13.57 8.61 21.88
C VAL A 345 12.46 8.67 22.92
N ASP A 346 11.73 9.78 23.03
CA ASP A 346 10.62 9.91 23.98
C ASP A 346 9.53 8.89 23.72
N ARG A 347 9.18 8.70 22.44
CA ARG A 347 8.23 7.66 22.03
C ARG A 347 8.70 6.26 22.41
N ALA A 348 9.98 5.96 22.21
CA ALA A 348 10.53 4.65 22.59
C ALA A 348 10.60 4.45 24.11
N LEU A 349 10.96 5.48 24.87
CA LEU A 349 11.04 5.44 26.34
C LEU A 349 9.68 5.40 27.03
N ALA A 350 8.62 5.82 26.35
CA ALA A 350 7.24 5.75 26.84
C ALA A 350 6.68 4.32 26.91
N ALA A 351 7.35 3.33 26.29
CA ALA A 351 6.94 1.94 26.40
C ALA A 351 7.07 1.42 27.85
N ASP A 352 6.09 0.64 28.29
CA ASP A 352 5.98 0.15 29.67
C ASP A 352 7.08 -0.84 30.06
N ASP A 353 7.75 -1.44 29.07
CA ASP A 353 8.83 -2.41 29.26
C ASP A 353 10.18 -1.75 29.56
N ILE A 354 10.28 -0.42 29.51
CA ILE A 354 11.55 0.30 29.69
C ILE A 354 11.79 0.61 31.19
N PRO A 355 12.86 0.07 31.80
CA PRO A 355 13.17 0.34 33.21
C PRO A 355 13.44 1.82 33.49
N GLU A 356 13.09 2.29 34.69
CA GLU A 356 13.31 3.69 35.11
C GLU A 356 14.77 4.14 35.00
N HIS A 357 15.73 3.26 35.28
CA HIS A 357 17.15 3.60 35.18
C HIS A 357 17.59 3.90 33.74
N ILE A 358 16.93 3.31 32.73
CA ILE A 358 17.15 3.62 31.31
C ILE A 358 16.46 4.94 30.93
N ARG A 359 15.24 5.17 31.44
CA ARG A 359 14.54 6.45 31.27
C ARG A 359 15.36 7.63 31.80
N ALA A 360 16.06 7.45 32.93
CA ALA A 360 16.97 8.44 33.50
C ALA A 360 18.18 8.78 32.61
N LYS A 361 18.48 7.97 31.58
CA LYS A 361 19.57 8.21 30.60
C LYS A 361 19.08 8.84 29.29
N ARG A 362 17.85 9.35 29.26
CA ARG A 362 17.22 10.01 28.10
C ARG A 362 18.18 10.89 27.29
N ASP A 363 18.85 11.86 27.92
CA ASP A 363 19.71 12.82 27.20
C ASP A 363 20.93 12.17 26.54
N SER A 364 21.47 11.11 27.16
CA SER A 364 22.56 10.32 26.58
C SER A 364 22.09 9.53 25.36
N ILE A 365 20.88 8.96 25.43
CA ILE A 365 20.26 8.25 24.30
C ILE A 365 20.00 9.22 23.14
N ILE A 366 19.45 10.40 23.42
CA ILE A 366 19.22 11.45 22.41
C ILE A 366 20.53 11.83 21.71
N SER A 367 21.62 12.03 22.47
CA SER A 367 22.92 12.39 21.89
C SER A 367 23.45 11.34 20.90
N GLU A 368 23.28 10.05 21.22
CA GLU A 368 23.69 8.96 20.32
C GLU A 368 22.77 8.83 19.09
N VAL A 369 21.46 9.03 19.27
CA VAL A 369 20.49 8.99 18.17
C VAL A 369 20.72 10.16 17.20
N GLN A 370 21.05 11.35 17.69
CA GLN A 370 21.46 12.49 16.85
C GLN A 370 22.71 12.19 16.01
N LYS A 371 23.64 11.39 16.54
CA LYS A 371 24.83 10.93 15.81
C LYS A 371 24.51 9.90 14.73
N GLY A 372 23.27 9.42 14.65
CA GLY A 372 22.77 8.50 13.64
C GLY A 372 22.65 7.05 14.13
N ARG A 373 22.83 6.77 15.42
CA ARG A 373 22.58 5.42 15.95
C ARG A 373 21.07 5.14 16.00
N GLY A 374 20.67 3.88 15.81
CA GLY A 374 19.26 3.50 15.94
C GLY A 374 18.75 3.63 17.38
N VAL A 375 17.46 3.93 17.54
CA VAL A 375 16.87 4.17 18.89
C VAL A 375 16.95 2.91 19.74
N ASN A 376 16.44 1.78 19.24
CA ASN A 376 16.48 0.51 19.99
C ASN A 376 17.89 -0.04 20.16
N GLU A 377 18.78 0.18 19.19
CA GLU A 377 20.20 -0.19 19.33
C GLU A 377 20.83 0.56 20.50
N THR A 378 20.55 1.86 20.60
CA THR A 378 21.04 2.72 21.70
C THR A 378 20.46 2.28 23.04
N ILE A 379 19.15 2.00 23.10
CA ILE A 379 18.47 1.53 24.32
C ILE A 379 19.03 0.18 24.76
N THR A 380 19.25 -0.76 23.83
CA THR A 380 19.82 -2.09 24.11
C THR A 380 21.25 -1.98 24.63
N LEU A 381 22.06 -1.09 24.03
CA LEU A 381 23.41 -0.80 24.50
C LEU A 381 23.39 -0.19 25.91
N MET A 382 22.48 0.73 26.21
CA MET A 382 22.32 1.29 27.56
C MET A 382 21.87 0.21 28.57
N ARG A 383 20.95 -0.68 28.19
CA ARG A 383 20.55 -1.84 29.01
C ARG A 383 21.72 -2.79 29.27
N THR A 384 22.63 -2.97 28.30
CA THR A 384 23.80 -3.84 28.47
C THR A 384 24.88 -3.22 29.35
N ILE A 385 25.05 -1.90 29.29
CA ILE A 385 26.08 -1.17 30.07
C ILE A 385 25.63 -0.93 31.50
N PHE A 386 24.33 -0.70 31.73
CA PHE A 386 23.78 -0.22 33.00
C PHE A 386 22.74 -1.15 33.65
N GLY A 387 22.39 -2.26 32.99
CA GLY A 387 21.41 -3.24 33.47
C GLY A 387 22.00 -4.37 34.31
#